data_AF-A0AAC9W4N3-F1
#
_entry.id   AF-A0AAC9W4N3-F1
#
_cell.length_a   1.000
_cell.length_b   1.000
_cell.length_c   1.000
_cell.angle_alpha   90.00
_cell.angle_beta   90.00
_cell.angle_gamma   90.00
#
_symmetry.space_group_name_H-M   'P 1'
#
loop_
_entity.id
_entity.type
_entity.pdbx_description
1 polymer ?
#
loop_
_entity_poly.entity_id
_entity_poly.type
_entity_poly.pdbx_seq_one_letter_code
_entity_poly.pdbx_strand_id
1 'polypeptide(L)'
;MKTITLDGQHMVTIQDTHTYIEKKLKIHDYYGKNLDALWDALTGIGTSTRLEIIHFNAAEAHLGPYAEKLRQVLMDAAVENIFLQVVFL
;
A
#
# COMPACT_ATOMS: atom_id res chain seq x y z
N MET A 1 2.53 -14.95 -10.74
CA MET A 1 2.56 -13.55 -10.30
C MET A 1 1.14 -13.10 -10.01
N LYS A 2 0.86 -12.63 -8.79
CA LYS A 2 -0.45 -12.12 -8.37
C LYS A 2 -0.47 -10.61 -8.58
N THR A 3 -1.50 -10.05 -9.23
CA THR A 3 -1.66 -8.59 -9.34
C THR A 3 -2.76 -8.11 -8.41
N ILE A 4 -2.50 -7.03 -7.68
CA ILE A 4 -3.44 -6.40 -6.75
C ILE A 4 -3.50 -4.92 -7.11
N THR A 5 -4.69 -4.43 -7.44
CA THR A 5 -4.92 -3.02 -7.75
C THR A 5 -5.48 -2.29 -6.52
N LEU A 6 -4.77 -1.24 -6.10
CA LEU A 6 -5.20 -0.27 -5.11
C LEU A 6 -5.61 1.01 -5.85
N ASP A 7 -6.77 1.57 -5.52
CA ASP A 7 -7.30 2.78 -6.16
C ASP A 7 -7.26 3.90 -5.14
N GLY A 8 -6.54 4.98 -5.46
CA GLY A 8 -6.37 6.14 -4.61
C GLY A 8 -7.69 6.85 -4.30
N GLN A 9 -8.75 6.64 -5.09
CA GLN A 9 -10.09 7.16 -4.80
C GLN A 9 -10.70 6.56 -3.52
N HIS A 10 -10.24 5.39 -3.07
CA HIS A 10 -10.67 4.80 -1.81
C HIS A 10 -9.82 5.24 -0.61
N MET A 11 -8.82 6.08 -0.81
CA MET A 11 -7.88 6.56 0.21
C MET A 11 -8.27 7.97 0.68
N VAL A 12 -9.41 8.07 1.37
CA VAL A 12 -10.02 9.37 1.75
C VAL A 12 -9.52 9.87 3.12
N THR A 13 -9.35 8.96 4.07
CA THR A 13 -8.70 9.26 5.36
C THR A 13 -7.58 8.26 5.61
N ILE A 14 -6.68 8.56 6.54
CA ILE A 14 -5.60 7.63 6.94
C ILE A 14 -6.21 6.27 7.37
N GLN A 15 -7.29 6.31 8.15
CA GLN A 15 -7.98 5.12 8.64
C GLN A 15 -8.64 4.32 7.51
N ASP A 16 -9.30 4.99 6.56
CA ASP A 16 -9.94 4.33 5.41
C ASP A 16 -8.89 3.70 4.51
N THR A 17 -7.77 4.40 4.30
CA THR A 17 -6.64 3.94 3.49
C THR A 17 -6.06 2.64 4.04
N HIS A 18 -5.74 2.60 5.33
CA HIS A 18 -5.22 1.39 5.97
C HIS A 18 -6.24 0.25 5.95
N THR A 19 -7.50 0.53 6.27
CA THR A 19 -8.56 -0.50 6.24
C THR A 19 -8.77 -1.05 4.83
N TYR A 20 -8.68 -0.20 3.81
CA TYR A 20 -8.77 -0.58 2.41
C TYR A 20 -7.60 -1.46 1.97
N ILE A 21 -6.37 -1.05 2.31
CA ILE A 21 -5.14 -1.80 1.99
C ILE A 21 -5.15 -3.17 2.67
N GLU A 22 -5.47 -3.23 3.97
CA GLU A 22 -5.61 -4.46 4.76
C GLU A 22 -6.52 -5.48 4.05
N LYS A 23 -7.70 -5.02 3.63
CA LYS A 23 -8.69 -5.84 2.92
C LYS A 23 -8.18 -6.30 1.54
N LYS A 24 -7.51 -5.43 0.79
CA LYS A 24 -7.03 -5.74 -0.57
C LYS A 24 -5.84 -6.70 -0.57
N LEU A 25 -4.91 -6.51 0.36
CA LEU A 25 -3.76 -7.39 0.55
C LEU A 25 -4.14 -8.71 1.23
N LYS A 26 -5.31 -8.76 1.90
CA LYS A 26 -5.76 -9.88 2.73
C LYS A 26 -4.76 -10.15 3.86
N ILE A 27 -4.41 -9.10 4.60
CA ILE A 27 -3.55 -9.24 5.78
C ILE A 27 -4.36 -10.02 6.84
N HIS A 28 -3.84 -11.17 7.26
CA HIS A 28 -4.54 -12.08 8.18
C HIS A 28 -4.15 -11.87 9.64
N ASP A 29 -2.98 -11.28 9.89
CA ASP A 29 -2.48 -10.96 11.23
C ASP A 29 -2.89 -9.56 11.66
N TYR A 30 -2.60 -9.21 12.92
CA TYR A 30 -2.88 -7.90 13.47
C TYR A 30 -2.20 -6.80 12.63
N TYR A 31 -3.01 -5.97 11.98
CA TYR A 31 -2.57 -4.83 11.19
C TYR A 31 -2.76 -3.53 11.98
N GLY A 32 -1.66 -2.93 12.46
CA GLY A 32 -1.68 -1.75 13.33
C GLY A 32 -2.18 -0.44 12.69
N LYS A 33 -2.60 -0.45 11.42
CA LYS A 33 -3.15 0.70 10.67
C LYS A 33 -2.28 1.95 10.71
N ASN A 34 -0.97 1.75 10.56
CA ASN A 34 0.03 2.79 10.44
C ASN A 34 1.09 2.39 9.40
N LEU A 35 2.02 3.29 9.10
CA LEU A 35 3.05 3.09 8.08
C LEU A 35 4.04 1.98 8.42
N ASP A 36 4.37 1.79 9.69
CA ASP A 36 5.29 0.73 10.15
C ASP A 36 4.63 -0.65 9.97
N ALA A 37 3.35 -0.78 10.34
CA ALA A 37 2.58 -2.00 10.10
C ALA A 37 2.38 -2.29 8.61
N LEU A 38 2.29 -1.25 7.77
CA LEU A 38 2.26 -1.41 6.32
C LEU A 38 3.60 -1.93 5.79
N TRP A 39 4.70 -1.38 6.26
CA TRP A 39 6.05 -1.84 5.93
C TRP A 39 6.22 -3.33 6.25
N ASP A 40 5.88 -3.74 7.48
CA ASP A 40 5.99 -5.13 7.91
C ASP A 40 5.15 -6.07 7.03
N ALA A 41 3.91 -5.65 6.70
CA ALA A 41 3.03 -6.44 5.86
C ALA A 41 3.55 -6.60 4.42
N LEU A 42 4.14 -5.55 3.85
CA LEU A 42 4.66 -5.56 2.48
C LEU A 42 5.98 -6.34 2.37
N THR A 43 6.87 -6.17 3.34
CA THR A 43 8.17 -6.88 3.37
C THR A 43 8.00 -8.36 3.74
N GLY A 44 6.92 -8.71 4.45
CA GLY A 44 6.54 -10.11 4.74
C GLY A 44 5.94 -10.89 3.57
N ILE A 45 5.68 -10.28 2.40
CA ILE A 45 5.11 -10.97 1.24
C ILE A 45 6.14 -11.97 0.68
N GLY A 46 5.86 -13.27 0.82
CA GLY A 46 6.70 -14.36 0.31
C GLY A 46 6.34 -14.90 -1.08
N THR A 47 5.44 -14.24 -1.82
CA THR A 47 5.00 -14.69 -3.15
C THR A 47 5.01 -13.55 -4.16
N SER A 48 5.45 -13.83 -5.40
CA SER A 48 5.54 -12.84 -6.47
C SER A 48 4.22 -12.07 -6.65
N THR A 49 4.24 -10.80 -6.26
CA THR A 49 3.10 -9.90 -6.15
C THR A 49 3.41 -8.56 -6.81
N ARG A 50 2.53 -8.12 -7.69
CA ARG A 50 2.55 -6.78 -8.30
C ARG A 50 1.42 -5.94 -7.70
N LEU A 51 1.77 -4.84 -7.04
CA LEU A 51 0.85 -3.81 -6.61
C LEU A 51 0.78 -2.70 -7.66
N GLU A 52 -0.42 -2.47 -8.17
CA GLU A 52 -0.74 -1.39 -9.08
C GLU A 52 -1.52 -0.32 -8.34
N ILE A 53 -0.97 0.88 -8.29
CA ILE A 53 -1.58 2.02 -7.61
C ILE A 53 -2.15 2.94 -8.68
N ILE A 54 -3.47 2.93 -8.84
CA ILE A 54 -4.17 3.78 -9.81
C ILE A 54 -4.74 5.01 -9.11
N HIS A 55 -4.86 6.12 -9.85
CA HIS A 55 -5.47 7.36 -9.34
C HIS A 55 -4.85 7.87 -8.04
N PHE A 56 -3.53 7.75 -7.89
CA PHE A 56 -2.85 8.13 -6.65
C PHE A 56 -2.98 9.63 -6.33
N ASN A 57 -3.18 10.46 -7.36
CA ASN A 57 -3.52 11.88 -7.21
C ASN A 57 -4.76 12.13 -6.36
N ALA A 58 -5.75 11.21 -6.35
CA ALA A 58 -6.89 11.32 -5.45
C ALA A 58 -6.49 11.10 -3.98
N ALA A 59 -5.58 10.16 -3.71
CA ALA A 59 -5.03 9.95 -2.37
C ALA A 59 -4.20 11.16 -1.93
N GLU A 60 -3.41 11.76 -2.82
CA GLU A 60 -2.65 12.99 -2.55
C GLU A 60 -3.56 14.14 -2.15
N ALA A 61 -4.67 14.34 -2.88
CA ALA A 61 -5.64 15.39 -2.59
C ALA A 61 -6.31 15.22 -1.21
N HIS A 62 -6.60 13.98 -0.79
CA HIS A 62 -7.28 13.71 0.47
C HIS A 62 -6.35 13.62 1.68
N LEU A 63 -5.18 12.98 1.53
CA LEU A 63 -4.28 12.68 2.63
C LEU A 63 -3.17 13.74 2.81
N GLY A 64 -2.99 14.62 1.82
CA GLY A 64 -1.97 15.67 1.84
C GLY A 64 -0.56 15.08 2.06
N PRO A 65 0.25 15.63 2.99
CA PRO A 65 1.62 15.15 3.25
C PRO A 65 1.72 13.67 3.63
N TYR A 66 0.63 13.06 4.10
CA TYR A 66 0.62 11.65 4.44
C TYR A 66 0.69 10.75 3.19
N ALA A 67 0.11 11.17 2.05
CA ALA A 67 0.18 10.41 0.81
C ALA A 67 1.64 10.20 0.37
N GLU A 68 2.49 11.22 0.51
CA GLU A 68 3.90 11.11 0.15
C GLU A 68 4.63 10.08 1.03
N LYS A 69 4.34 10.06 2.33
CA LYS A 69 4.89 9.04 3.24
C LYS A 69 4.41 7.63 2.89
N LEU A 70 3.14 7.49 2.53
CA LEU A 70 2.57 6.23 2.05
C LEU A 70 3.27 5.75 0.77
N ARG A 71 3.47 6.65 -0.20
CA ARG A 71 4.21 6.38 -1.44
C ARG A 71 5.62 5.91 -1.15
N GLN A 72 6.32 6.60 -0.26
CA GLN A 72 7.69 6.26 0.13
C GLN A 72 7.77 4.84 0.71
N VAL A 73 6.88 4.49 1.66
CA VAL A 73 6.83 3.14 2.25
C VAL A 73 6.54 2.06 1.19
N LEU A 74 5.62 2.31 0.26
CA LEU A 74 5.32 1.38 -0.82
C LEU A 74 6.55 1.14 -1.71
N MET A 75 7.26 2.21 -2.09
CA MET A 75 8.45 2.13 -2.94
C MET A 75 9.63 1.47 -2.22
N ASP A 76 9.90 1.86 -0.98
CA ASP A 76 11.00 1.31 -0.19
C ASP A 76 10.78 -0.19 0.09
N ALA A 77 9.53 -0.61 0.35
CA ALA A 77 9.21 -2.02 0.54
C ALA A 77 9.39 -2.84 -0.74
N ALA A 78 9.15 -2.25 -1.91
CA ALA A 78 9.41 -2.89 -3.20
C ALA A 78 10.91 -3.00 -3.52
N VAL A 79 11.75 -2.12 -2.95
CA VAL A 79 13.21 -2.24 -3.03
C VAL A 79 13.70 -3.36 -2.11
N GLU A 80 13.18 -3.43 -0.87
CA GLU A 80 13.59 -4.42 0.13
C GLU A 80 13.12 -5.84 -0.22
N ASN A 81 11.90 -5.99 -0.74
CA ASN A 81 11.29 -7.29 -0.99
C ASN A 81 11.31 -7.65 -2.49
N ILE A 82 12.17 -8.60 -2.87
CA ILE A 82 12.29 -9.12 -4.25
C ILE A 82 11.01 -9.75 -4.81
N PHE A 83 10.07 -10.15 -3.95
CA PHE A 83 8.77 -10.69 -4.38
C PHE A 83 7.75 -9.60 -4.66
N LEU A 84 8.03 -8.35 -4.31
CA LEU A 84 7.11 -7.24 -4.40
C LEU A 84 7.53 -6.27 -5.52
N GLN A 85 6.63 -6.03 -6.46
CA GLN A 85 6.74 -4.95 -7.42
C GLN A 85 5.65 -3.92 -7.14
N VAL A 86 5.99 -2.63 -7.10
CA VAL A 86 5.02 -1.53 -7.00
C VAL A 86 5.11 -0.67 -8.26
N VAL A 87 3.95 -0.34 -8.83
CA VAL A 87 3.84 0.53 -10.01
C VAL A 87 2.70 1.52 -9.78
N PHE A 88 2.96 2.80 -10.03
CA PHE A 88 1.96 3.87 -10.05
C PHE A 88 1.50 4.09 -11.49
N LEU A 89 0.18 4.09 -11.72
CA LEU A 89 -0.47 4.14 -13.03
C LEU A 89 -1.46 5.31 -13.13
#